data_AF-H2ZKC7-F1
#
_entry.id   AF-H2ZKC7-F1
#
_cell.length_a   1.000
_cell.length_b   1.000
_cell.length_c   1.000
_cell.angle_alpha   90.00
_cell.angle_beta   90.00
_cell.angle_gamma   90.00
#
_symmetry.space_group_name_H-M   'P 1'
#
loop_
_entity.id
_entity.type
_entity.pdbx_description
1 polymer ?
#
loop_
_entity_poly.entity_id
_entity_poly.type
_entity_poly.pdbx_seq_one_letter_code
_entity_poly.pdbx_strand_id
1 'polypeptide(L)'
;MKITYDDQYLVTVSEDACLMIWRVSDKEGRGVKHDREVPYAEEILITKSDLEEKVGKADMSHCQSRVEELKMENEYQLRLKDMNYNEKIKELTEKFIQEMEALKTKNQVLKTEKEKEVAKHEEELAEVVDKHSKDMQDLESTNNQKLMLEYEKYQELQAKSQRMQEDYERQLQDADEGKEQALEELTEYYETKLQEKTTQLEQANDEARQQQREYEETKRQIEEDADREILDIKNKYERRLRDEIETNMRLKGESGIMRKKVSESLSMEALNKEIDSKNEEIKTMQQEKLKLENVIKSLEKDIHGLKKEIQERDETIQDKVTDGSVCAAIFTYFVLIQIEEKRIYDLKKKNQELEKFKFVLDYKIKELKKQIEPRENDIKAMKEQIQVSPDLGIVLLFVIVLPELLPEMESELERFHKQNTQLELNIAELRQKLRATDKELHHERQRVRDSEAVSKRMKTDLHNCVGFLQDPKKLKECVKSVYETHVHDDAESTGVDKDIQKEYARQREHLERSVASLRKKL
;
A
#
# COMPACT_ATOMS: atom_id res chain seq x y z
N MET A 1 9.37 99.05 -106.13
CA MET A 1 8.21 99.99 -106.14
C MET A 1 7.94 100.39 -107.59
N LYS A 2 6.68 100.38 -108.03
CA LYS A 2 6.25 100.74 -109.38
C LYS A 2 4.80 101.27 -109.32
N ILE A 3 4.47 102.30 -110.08
CA ILE A 3 3.08 102.77 -110.22
C ILE A 3 2.39 102.05 -111.39
N THR A 4 1.06 101.88 -111.31
CA THR A 4 0.22 101.34 -112.38
C THR A 4 0.07 102.32 -113.54
N TYR A 5 -0.30 101.82 -114.73
CA TYR A 5 -0.40 102.64 -115.95
C TYR A 5 -1.44 103.77 -115.86
N ASP A 6 -2.45 103.62 -114.99
CA ASP A 6 -3.50 104.61 -114.73
C ASP A 6 -3.16 105.61 -113.60
N ASP A 7 -1.93 105.55 -113.06
CA ASP A 7 -1.42 106.32 -111.91
C ASP A 7 -2.26 106.22 -110.61
N GLN A 8 -3.27 105.33 -110.54
CA GLN A 8 -4.14 105.19 -109.37
C GLN A 8 -3.50 104.40 -108.22
N TYR A 9 -2.54 103.51 -108.51
CA TYR A 9 -1.99 102.58 -107.52
C TYR A 9 -0.47 102.49 -107.57
N LEU A 10 0.17 102.71 -106.42
CA LEU A 10 1.59 102.50 -106.22
C LEU A 10 1.81 101.12 -105.59
N VAL A 11 2.51 100.23 -106.27
CA VAL A 11 2.77 98.86 -105.81
C VAL A 11 4.18 98.75 -105.24
N THR A 12 4.27 98.21 -104.01
CA THR A 12 5.51 97.90 -103.32
C THR A 12 5.55 96.42 -102.96
N VAL A 13 6.72 95.81 -103.11
CA VAL A 13 7.00 94.42 -102.70
C VAL A 13 8.26 94.42 -101.86
N SER A 14 8.25 93.73 -100.73
CA SER A 14 9.40 93.52 -99.84
C SER A 14 10.12 92.20 -100.14
N GLU A 15 11.31 92.00 -99.56
CA GLU A 15 12.16 90.83 -99.83
C GLU A 15 11.55 89.49 -99.36
N ASP A 16 10.58 89.53 -98.45
CA ASP A 16 9.74 88.41 -98.00
C ASP A 16 8.58 88.08 -98.96
N ALA A 17 8.54 88.73 -100.13
CA ALA A 17 7.48 88.68 -101.14
C ALA A 17 6.10 89.20 -100.69
N CYS A 18 5.98 89.88 -99.54
CA CYS A 18 4.76 90.60 -99.20
C CYS A 18 4.51 91.77 -100.17
N LEU A 19 3.31 91.81 -100.76
CA LEU A 19 2.90 92.81 -101.75
C LEU A 19 1.88 93.77 -101.14
N MET A 20 2.18 95.07 -101.16
CA MET A 20 1.27 96.13 -100.74
C MET A 20 0.91 97.04 -101.91
N ILE A 21 -0.38 97.35 -102.04
CA ILE A 21 -0.95 98.22 -103.06
C ILE A 21 -1.46 99.48 -102.36
N TRP A 22 -0.80 100.61 -102.60
CA TRP A 22 -1.16 101.91 -102.04
C TRP A 22 -2.04 102.65 -103.05
N ARG A 23 -3.24 103.08 -102.65
CA ARG A 23 -4.09 103.92 -103.50
C ARG A 23 -3.58 105.36 -103.50
N VAL A 24 -3.15 105.84 -104.66
CA VAL A 24 -2.68 107.22 -104.84
C VAL A 24 -3.89 108.15 -104.87
N SER A 25 -3.78 109.30 -104.19
CA SER A 25 -4.85 110.29 -104.07
C SER A 25 -4.23 111.67 -103.93
N ASP A 26 -4.83 112.69 -104.55
CA ASP A 26 -4.38 114.07 -104.37
C ASP A 26 -4.78 114.58 -102.96
N LYS A 27 -4.20 115.71 -102.54
CA LYS A 27 -4.33 116.30 -101.18
C LYS A 27 -5.76 116.61 -100.73
N GLU A 28 -6.71 116.65 -101.67
CA GLU A 28 -8.15 116.84 -101.40
C GLU A 28 -8.96 115.52 -101.43
N GLY A 29 -8.30 114.36 -101.43
CA GLY A 29 -8.95 113.04 -101.43
C GLY A 29 -9.64 112.66 -102.75
N ARG A 30 -9.41 113.42 -103.82
CA ARG A 30 -9.95 113.16 -105.16
C ARG A 30 -8.96 112.33 -105.96
N GLY A 31 -9.44 111.26 -106.59
CA GLY A 31 -8.62 110.34 -107.40
C GLY A 31 -8.20 110.94 -108.74
N VAL A 32 -7.10 110.44 -109.30
CA VAL A 32 -6.60 110.80 -110.62
C VAL A 32 -7.68 110.50 -111.67
N LYS A 33 -8.00 111.47 -112.52
CA LYS A 33 -8.90 111.27 -113.68
C LYS A 33 -8.06 110.91 -114.89
N HIS A 34 -8.34 109.76 -115.51
CA HIS A 34 -7.86 109.44 -116.85
C HIS A 34 -8.96 109.71 -117.89
N ASP A 35 -8.55 110.05 -119.11
CA ASP A 35 -9.44 110.19 -120.26
C ASP A 35 -9.98 108.84 -120.77
N ARG A 36 -11.00 108.90 -121.64
CA ARG A 36 -11.56 107.70 -122.30
C ARG A 36 -10.50 106.99 -123.14
N GLU A 37 -10.31 105.70 -122.91
CA GLU A 37 -9.67 104.82 -123.89
C GLU A 37 -10.53 104.75 -125.16
N VAL A 38 -9.84 104.73 -126.31
CA VAL A 38 -10.46 104.78 -127.65
C VAL A 38 -10.79 103.35 -128.09
N PRO A 39 -12.00 103.07 -128.61
CA PRO A 39 -12.29 101.76 -129.18
C PRO A 39 -11.43 101.52 -130.42
N TYR A 40 -10.67 100.41 -130.42
CA TYR A 40 -9.93 99.95 -131.59
C TYR A 40 -10.90 99.57 -132.72
N ALA A 41 -10.53 99.88 -133.96
CA ALA A 41 -11.28 99.42 -135.13
C ALA A 41 -10.98 97.94 -135.40
N GLU A 42 -12.02 97.13 -135.64
CA GLU A 42 -11.90 95.69 -135.92
C GLU A 42 -11.50 95.38 -137.39
N GLU A 43 -11.28 96.42 -138.20
CA GLU A 43 -10.93 96.29 -139.63
C GLU A 43 -9.42 96.06 -139.84
N ILE A 44 -9.04 94.78 -139.96
CA ILE A 44 -7.65 94.38 -140.26
C ILE A 44 -7.40 94.49 -141.78
N LEU A 45 -6.83 95.61 -142.21
CA LEU A 45 -6.31 95.83 -143.57
C LEU A 45 -5.01 95.05 -143.82
N ILE A 46 -5.14 93.74 -144.02
CA ILE A 46 -4.09 92.88 -144.59
C ILE A 46 -4.20 92.88 -146.12
N THR A 47 -3.08 92.87 -146.84
CA THR A 47 -3.13 92.74 -148.30
C THR A 47 -3.49 91.31 -148.69
N LYS A 48 -4.06 91.12 -149.89
CA LYS A 48 -4.40 89.78 -150.38
C LYS A 48 -3.16 88.84 -150.44
N SER A 49 -1.95 89.41 -150.57
CA SER A 49 -0.68 88.69 -150.48
C SER A 49 -0.43 88.14 -149.08
N ASP A 50 -0.44 88.98 -148.04
CA ASP A 50 -0.11 88.54 -146.67
C ASP A 50 -1.20 87.66 -146.05
N LEU A 51 -2.46 87.77 -146.53
CA LEU A 51 -3.50 86.79 -146.22
C LEU A 51 -3.23 85.45 -146.92
N GLU A 52 -2.86 85.46 -148.20
CA GLU A 52 -2.50 84.25 -148.94
C GLU A 52 -1.15 83.65 -148.49
N GLU A 53 -0.29 84.39 -147.80
CA GLU A 53 0.93 83.88 -147.16
C GLU A 53 0.62 83.22 -145.80
N LYS A 54 -0.14 83.90 -144.93
CA LYS A 54 -0.56 83.34 -143.62
C LYS A 54 -1.50 82.15 -143.75
N VAL A 55 -2.44 82.19 -144.70
CA VAL A 55 -3.41 81.10 -144.95
C VAL A 55 -2.82 80.06 -145.92
N GLY A 56 -1.93 80.46 -146.83
CA GLY A 56 -1.37 79.59 -147.86
C GLY A 56 -0.24 78.68 -147.38
N LYS A 57 -0.61 77.58 -146.73
CA LYS A 57 0.18 76.34 -146.59
C LYS A 57 1.50 76.40 -145.81
N ALA A 58 2.08 77.56 -145.53
CA ALA A 58 3.26 77.69 -144.67
C ALA A 58 2.85 77.79 -143.19
N ASP A 59 2.68 79.00 -142.66
CA ASP A 59 2.49 79.26 -141.24
C ASP A 59 1.30 78.52 -140.62
N MET A 60 0.12 78.58 -141.24
CA MET A 60 -1.05 77.88 -140.68
C MET A 60 -0.89 76.36 -140.67
N SER A 61 -0.20 75.77 -141.66
CA SER A 61 0.05 74.33 -141.71
C SER A 61 1.14 73.90 -140.72
N HIS A 62 2.18 74.72 -140.55
CA HIS A 62 3.21 74.53 -139.54
C HIS A 62 2.62 74.61 -138.12
N CYS A 63 1.76 75.60 -137.85
CA CYS A 63 1.03 75.71 -136.58
C CYS A 63 0.07 74.54 -136.35
N GLN A 64 -0.63 74.05 -137.38
CA GLN A 64 -1.47 72.84 -137.28
C GLN A 64 -0.62 71.60 -136.95
N SER A 65 0.46 71.37 -137.69
CA SER A 65 1.39 70.26 -137.44
C SER A 65 1.98 70.33 -136.02
N ARG A 66 2.36 71.53 -135.56
CA ARG A 66 2.89 71.74 -134.19
C ARG A 66 1.83 71.49 -133.11
N VAL A 67 0.57 71.79 -133.38
CA VAL A 67 -0.56 71.46 -132.49
C VAL A 67 -0.84 69.95 -132.50
N GLU A 68 -0.64 69.25 -133.60
CA GLU A 68 -0.76 67.79 -133.68
C GLU A 68 0.41 67.07 -132.98
N GLU A 69 1.64 67.56 -133.16
CA GLU A 69 2.82 67.14 -132.38
C GLU A 69 2.57 67.28 -130.86
N LEU A 70 2.17 68.47 -130.40
CA LEU A 70 1.90 68.74 -128.99
C LEU A 70 0.73 67.92 -128.43
N LYS A 71 -0.28 67.60 -129.26
CA LYS A 71 -1.36 66.66 -128.88
C LYS A 71 -0.81 65.25 -128.69
N MET A 72 -0.03 64.72 -129.64
CA MET A 72 0.55 63.39 -129.54
C MET A 72 1.57 63.28 -128.40
N GLU A 73 2.38 64.31 -128.16
CA GLU A 73 3.31 64.37 -127.02
C GLU A 73 2.56 64.37 -125.68
N ASN A 74 1.51 65.19 -125.54
CA ASN A 74 0.71 65.25 -124.32
C ASN A 74 -0.08 63.94 -124.09
N GLU A 75 -0.63 63.33 -125.15
CA GLU A 75 -1.28 62.02 -125.07
C GLU A 75 -0.28 60.91 -124.70
N TYR A 76 0.94 60.94 -125.25
CA TYR A 76 2.01 60.04 -124.86
C TYR A 76 2.42 60.23 -123.39
N GLN A 77 2.56 61.48 -122.92
CA GLN A 77 2.84 61.80 -121.52
C GLN A 77 1.72 61.37 -120.56
N LEU A 78 0.46 61.46 -120.99
CA LEU A 78 -0.69 60.91 -120.25
C LEU A 78 -0.59 59.38 -120.14
N ARG A 79 -0.46 58.68 -121.27
CA ARG A 79 -0.30 57.21 -121.29
C ARG A 79 0.90 56.73 -120.46
N LEU A 80 2.02 57.47 -120.48
CA LEU A 80 3.21 57.16 -119.68
C LEU A 80 2.95 57.35 -118.17
N LYS A 81 2.23 58.41 -117.77
CA LYS A 81 1.82 58.61 -116.38
C LYS A 81 0.84 57.52 -115.93
N ASP A 82 -0.16 57.20 -116.76
CA ASP A 82 -1.12 56.14 -116.47
C ASP A 82 -0.44 54.78 -116.34
N MET A 83 0.55 54.48 -117.18
CA MET A 83 1.39 53.28 -117.05
C MET A 83 2.12 53.25 -115.70
N ASN A 84 2.85 54.32 -115.36
CA ASN A 84 3.61 54.43 -114.11
C ASN A 84 2.71 54.38 -112.86
N TYR A 85 1.51 54.97 -112.91
CA TYR A 85 0.54 54.89 -111.82
C TYR A 85 -0.06 53.49 -111.69
N ASN A 86 -0.41 52.82 -112.80
CA ASN A 86 -0.89 51.43 -112.77
C ASN A 86 0.18 50.46 -112.25
N GLU A 87 1.45 50.63 -112.64
CA GLU A 87 2.57 49.86 -112.12
C GLU A 87 2.75 50.07 -110.61
N LYS A 88 2.70 51.33 -110.14
CA LYS A 88 2.81 51.64 -108.70
C LYS A 88 1.60 51.17 -107.88
N ILE A 89 0.41 51.13 -108.46
CA ILE A 89 -0.79 50.53 -107.85
C ILE A 89 -0.61 49.01 -107.73
N LYS A 90 -0.08 48.34 -108.76
CA LYS A 90 0.24 46.89 -108.70
C LYS A 90 1.27 46.59 -107.62
N GLU A 91 2.39 47.34 -107.59
CA GLU A 91 3.40 47.19 -106.54
C GLU A 91 2.81 47.30 -105.12
N LEU A 92 1.98 48.31 -104.85
CA LEU A 92 1.35 48.47 -103.54
C LEU A 92 0.37 47.32 -103.25
N THR A 93 -0.41 46.92 -104.25
CA THR A 93 -1.37 45.81 -104.12
C THR A 93 -0.66 44.49 -103.80
N GLU A 94 0.43 44.18 -104.50
CA GLU A 94 1.24 42.99 -104.26
C GLU A 94 1.91 43.02 -102.88
N LYS A 95 2.43 44.18 -102.45
CA LYS A 95 3.00 44.36 -101.10
C LYS A 95 1.96 44.14 -100.01
N PHE A 96 0.76 44.73 -100.14
CA PHE A 96 -0.32 44.51 -99.17
C PHE A 96 -0.86 43.07 -99.18
N ILE A 97 -0.90 42.39 -100.33
CA ILE A 97 -1.24 40.96 -100.39
C ILE A 97 -0.19 40.14 -99.64
N GLN A 98 1.11 40.37 -99.89
CA GLN A 98 2.21 39.68 -99.21
C GLN A 98 2.19 39.92 -97.69
N GLU A 99 1.97 41.16 -97.24
CA GLU A 99 1.83 41.48 -95.81
C GLU A 99 0.61 40.79 -95.18
N MET A 100 -0.54 40.79 -95.88
CA MET A 100 -1.76 40.11 -95.39
C MET A 100 -1.58 38.59 -95.32
N GLU A 101 -0.92 37.97 -96.30
CA GLU A 101 -0.62 36.54 -96.31
C GLU A 101 0.41 36.17 -95.23
N ALA A 102 1.44 37.00 -95.01
CA ALA A 102 2.40 36.82 -93.92
C ALA A 102 1.72 36.94 -92.54
N LEU A 103 0.85 37.94 -92.34
CA LEU A 103 0.08 38.11 -91.09
C LEU A 103 -0.93 36.98 -90.87
N LYS A 104 -1.56 36.47 -91.94
CA LYS A 104 -2.46 35.30 -91.89
C LYS A 104 -1.69 34.02 -91.53
N THR A 105 -0.53 33.81 -92.12
CA THR A 105 0.36 32.68 -91.82
C THR A 105 0.87 32.75 -90.38
N LYS A 106 1.32 33.94 -89.92
CA LYS A 106 1.74 34.15 -88.52
C LYS A 106 0.62 33.92 -87.52
N ASN A 107 -0.62 34.35 -87.83
CA ASN A 107 -1.80 34.03 -87.01
C ASN A 107 -2.07 32.52 -86.95
N GLN A 108 -1.89 31.80 -88.06
CA GLN A 108 -2.11 30.35 -88.07
C GLN A 108 -1.06 29.61 -87.24
N VAL A 109 0.22 30.01 -87.33
CA VAL A 109 1.29 29.47 -86.48
C VAL A 109 1.00 29.73 -85.00
N LEU A 110 0.70 30.98 -84.62
CA LEU A 110 0.39 31.36 -83.23
C LEU A 110 -0.83 30.61 -82.66
N LYS A 111 -1.83 30.26 -83.49
CA LYS A 111 -2.92 29.37 -83.09
C LYS A 111 -2.42 27.96 -82.78
N THR A 112 -1.67 27.35 -83.70
CA THR A 112 -1.13 26.00 -83.49
C THR A 112 -0.14 25.90 -82.32
N GLU A 113 0.64 26.96 -82.06
CA GLU A 113 1.49 27.06 -80.87
C GLU A 113 0.66 27.16 -79.59
N LYS A 114 -0.37 28.03 -79.57
CA LYS A 114 -1.30 28.12 -78.44
C LYS A 114 -2.01 26.79 -78.17
N GLU A 115 -2.55 26.15 -79.21
CA GLU A 115 -3.24 24.86 -79.10
C GLU A 115 -2.32 23.76 -78.56
N LYS A 116 -1.04 23.77 -78.96
CA LYS A 116 -0.02 22.84 -78.46
C LYS A 116 0.35 23.08 -76.99
N GLU A 117 0.54 24.32 -76.57
CA GLU A 117 0.85 24.61 -75.15
C GLU A 117 -0.37 24.42 -74.24
N VAL A 118 -1.59 24.64 -74.73
CA VAL A 118 -2.83 24.25 -74.01
C VAL A 118 -2.88 22.74 -73.81
N ALA A 119 -2.66 21.94 -74.87
CA ALA A 119 -2.67 20.48 -74.76
C ALA A 119 -1.61 19.95 -73.78
N LYS A 120 -0.40 20.52 -73.77
CA LYS A 120 0.63 20.20 -72.76
C LYS A 120 0.15 20.50 -71.34
N HIS A 121 -0.39 21.69 -71.10
CA HIS A 121 -0.81 22.08 -69.75
C HIS A 121 -2.03 21.27 -69.27
N GLU A 122 -2.89 20.80 -70.19
CA GLU A 122 -3.95 19.83 -69.88
C GLU A 122 -3.36 18.44 -69.51
N GLU A 123 -2.31 17.99 -70.21
CA GLU A 123 -1.58 16.74 -69.91
C GLU A 123 -0.81 16.83 -68.58
N GLU A 124 -0.06 17.91 -68.33
CA GLU A 124 0.64 18.20 -67.08
C GLU A 124 -0.33 18.27 -65.88
N LEU A 125 -1.49 18.92 -66.06
CA LEU A 125 -2.53 19.02 -65.03
C LEU A 125 -3.17 17.64 -64.76
N ALA A 126 -3.42 16.84 -65.80
CA ALA A 126 -3.94 15.49 -65.66
C ALA A 126 -2.94 14.58 -64.90
N GLU A 127 -1.64 14.64 -65.24
CA GLU A 127 -0.60 13.91 -64.50
C GLU A 127 -0.54 14.31 -63.02
N VAL A 128 -0.67 15.60 -62.70
CA VAL A 128 -0.65 16.07 -61.30
C VAL A 128 -1.89 15.63 -60.54
N VAL A 129 -3.06 15.64 -61.18
CA VAL A 129 -4.32 15.16 -60.57
C VAL A 129 -4.29 13.64 -60.34
N ASP A 130 -3.80 12.85 -61.30
CA ASP A 130 -3.70 11.39 -61.16
C ASP A 130 -2.70 11.00 -60.05
N LYS A 131 -1.51 11.62 -60.02
CA LYS A 131 -0.52 11.44 -58.94
C LYS A 131 -1.12 11.80 -57.58
N HIS A 132 -1.77 12.94 -57.45
CA HIS A 132 -2.38 13.35 -56.18
C HIS A 132 -3.52 12.42 -55.73
N SER A 133 -4.37 11.99 -56.68
CA SER A 133 -5.43 11.01 -56.43
C SER A 133 -4.86 9.69 -55.91
N LYS A 134 -3.77 9.21 -56.53
CA LYS A 134 -3.09 8.00 -56.09
C LYS A 134 -2.40 8.16 -54.73
N ASP A 135 -1.65 9.24 -54.52
CA ASP A 135 -0.98 9.54 -53.24
C ASP A 135 -2.00 9.59 -52.09
N MET A 136 -3.19 10.14 -52.34
CA MET A 136 -4.30 10.16 -51.38
C MET A 136 -4.81 8.74 -51.07
N GLN A 137 -5.00 7.89 -52.09
CA GLN A 137 -5.45 6.51 -51.93
C GLN A 137 -4.41 5.61 -51.25
N ASP A 138 -3.13 5.80 -51.55
CA ASP A 138 -2.01 5.11 -50.89
C ASP A 138 -1.85 5.58 -49.42
N LEU A 139 -2.13 6.85 -49.12
CA LEU A 139 -2.18 7.38 -47.75
C LEU A 139 -3.38 6.82 -46.95
N GLU A 140 -4.58 6.82 -47.54
CA GLU A 140 -5.80 6.30 -46.92
C GLU A 140 -5.69 4.80 -46.61
N SER A 141 -5.23 4.00 -47.58
CA SER A 141 -5.01 2.56 -47.39
C SER A 141 -3.94 2.27 -46.34
N THR A 142 -2.82 3.00 -46.33
CA THR A 142 -1.79 2.91 -45.29
C THR A 142 -2.32 3.28 -43.91
N ASN A 143 -3.19 4.29 -43.80
CA ASN A 143 -3.78 4.71 -42.53
C ASN A 143 -4.81 3.70 -42.02
N ASN A 144 -5.67 3.19 -42.91
CA ASN A 144 -6.62 2.12 -42.60
C ASN A 144 -5.92 0.83 -42.15
N GLN A 145 -4.80 0.45 -42.77
CA GLN A 145 -4.02 -0.71 -42.34
C GLN A 145 -3.42 -0.52 -40.94
N LYS A 146 -2.93 0.68 -40.59
CA LYS A 146 -2.47 1.00 -39.23
C LYS A 146 -3.61 0.95 -38.21
N LEU A 147 -4.80 1.45 -38.58
CA LEU A 147 -5.98 1.42 -37.73
C LEU A 147 -6.44 -0.03 -37.45
N MET A 148 -6.40 -0.90 -38.45
CA MET A 148 -6.68 -2.33 -38.28
C MET A 148 -5.68 -3.00 -37.31
N LEU A 149 -4.38 -2.76 -37.48
CA LEU A 149 -3.35 -3.33 -36.61
C LEU A 149 -3.45 -2.86 -35.15
N GLU A 150 -3.75 -1.59 -34.91
CA GLU A 150 -4.01 -1.10 -33.55
C GLU A 150 -5.35 -1.61 -32.97
N TYR A 151 -6.35 -1.90 -33.83
CA TYR A 151 -7.61 -2.52 -33.40
C TYR A 151 -7.44 -4.00 -33.03
N GLU A 152 -6.69 -4.78 -33.82
CA GLU A 152 -6.29 -6.16 -33.50
C GLU A 152 -5.52 -6.21 -32.17
N LYS A 153 -4.50 -5.36 -32.03
CA LYS A 153 -3.70 -5.20 -30.80
C LYS A 153 -4.53 -4.74 -29.60
N TYR A 154 -5.55 -3.92 -29.80
CA TYR A 154 -6.52 -3.56 -28.75
C TYR A 154 -7.38 -4.76 -28.34
N GLN A 155 -7.89 -5.55 -29.29
CA GLN A 155 -8.64 -6.77 -29.01
C GLN A 155 -7.79 -7.82 -28.27
N GLU A 156 -6.53 -8.03 -28.69
CA GLU A 156 -5.59 -8.91 -27.98
C GLU A 156 -5.35 -8.45 -26.53
N LEU A 157 -5.13 -7.14 -26.33
CA LEU A 157 -4.93 -6.57 -25.01
C LEU A 157 -6.19 -6.68 -24.13
N GLN A 158 -7.36 -6.45 -24.69
CA GLN A 158 -8.65 -6.61 -24.01
C GLN A 158 -8.89 -8.07 -23.61
N ALA A 159 -8.71 -9.02 -24.54
CA ALA A 159 -8.85 -10.46 -24.26
C ALA A 159 -7.82 -10.95 -23.24
N LYS A 160 -6.58 -10.43 -23.26
CA LYS A 160 -5.57 -10.73 -22.25
C LYS A 160 -5.91 -10.15 -20.88
N SER A 161 -6.45 -8.93 -20.84
CA SER A 161 -6.93 -8.31 -19.60
C SER A 161 -8.10 -9.08 -18.99
N GLN A 162 -9.05 -9.52 -19.82
CA GLN A 162 -10.19 -10.31 -19.37
C GLN A 162 -9.74 -11.67 -18.83
N ARG A 163 -8.90 -12.42 -19.55
CA ARG A 163 -8.35 -13.70 -19.04
C ARG A 163 -7.60 -13.52 -17.72
N MET A 164 -6.78 -12.47 -17.61
CA MET A 164 -6.05 -12.17 -16.37
C MET A 164 -7.01 -11.87 -15.20
N GLN A 165 -8.14 -11.20 -15.47
CA GLN A 165 -9.18 -10.99 -14.47
C GLN A 165 -9.88 -12.31 -14.09
N GLU A 166 -10.29 -13.12 -15.07
CA GLU A 166 -10.91 -14.45 -14.85
C GLU A 166 -9.98 -15.39 -14.06
N ASP A 167 -8.67 -15.36 -14.35
CA ASP A 167 -7.65 -16.15 -13.63
C ASP A 167 -7.43 -15.67 -12.18
N TYR A 168 -7.53 -14.35 -11.92
CA TYR A 168 -7.47 -13.80 -10.55
C TYR A 168 -8.76 -14.03 -9.76
N GLU A 169 -9.93 -13.91 -10.40
CA GLU A 169 -11.22 -14.20 -9.79
C GLU A 169 -11.32 -15.67 -9.37
N ARG A 170 -10.79 -16.60 -10.19
CA ARG A 170 -10.61 -18.01 -9.80
C ARG A 170 -9.64 -18.19 -8.64
N GLN A 171 -8.46 -17.59 -8.68
CA GLN A 171 -7.49 -17.71 -7.57
C GLN A 171 -8.03 -17.17 -6.24
N LEU A 172 -8.91 -16.15 -6.28
CA LEU A 172 -9.63 -15.68 -5.10
C LEU A 172 -10.69 -16.70 -4.65
N GLN A 173 -11.49 -17.24 -5.57
CA GLN A 173 -12.49 -18.26 -5.26
C GLN A 173 -11.87 -19.54 -4.70
N ASP A 174 -10.84 -20.10 -5.36
CA ASP A 174 -10.12 -21.30 -4.91
C ASP A 174 -9.53 -21.12 -3.51
N ALA A 175 -9.05 -19.90 -3.19
CA ALA A 175 -8.46 -19.57 -1.90
C ALA A 175 -9.52 -19.35 -0.80
N ASP A 176 -10.67 -18.71 -1.10
CA ASP A 176 -11.76 -18.58 -0.15
C ASP A 176 -12.48 -19.93 0.08
N GLU A 177 -12.69 -20.76 -0.95
CA GLU A 177 -13.24 -22.11 -0.81
C GLU A 177 -12.31 -23.02 0.02
N GLY A 178 -11.00 -23.02 -0.25
CA GLY A 178 -10.02 -23.78 0.53
C GLY A 178 -9.91 -23.32 1.99
N LYS A 179 -10.09 -22.01 2.24
CA LYS A 179 -10.16 -21.43 3.58
C LYS A 179 -11.48 -21.78 4.30
N GLU A 180 -12.60 -21.81 3.59
CA GLU A 180 -13.90 -22.21 4.15
C GLU A 180 -13.87 -23.69 4.54
N GLN A 181 -13.38 -24.58 3.67
CA GLN A 181 -13.14 -26.00 3.98
C GLN A 181 -12.22 -26.19 5.19
N ALA A 182 -11.08 -25.48 5.26
CA ALA A 182 -10.18 -25.57 6.41
C ALA A 182 -10.80 -25.04 7.72
N LEU A 183 -11.75 -24.10 7.65
CA LEU A 183 -12.51 -23.63 8.81
C LEU A 183 -13.60 -24.63 9.22
N GLU A 184 -14.27 -25.28 8.26
CA GLU A 184 -15.23 -26.36 8.52
C GLU A 184 -14.55 -27.57 9.18
N GLU A 185 -13.45 -28.09 8.60
CA GLU A 185 -12.66 -29.20 9.18
C GLU A 185 -12.18 -28.90 10.60
N LEU A 186 -11.66 -27.68 10.84
CA LEU A 186 -11.20 -27.26 12.15
C LEU A 186 -12.36 -27.13 13.15
N THR A 187 -13.54 -26.69 12.69
CA THR A 187 -14.74 -26.59 13.51
C THR A 187 -15.26 -27.98 13.88
N GLU A 188 -15.43 -28.90 12.92
CA GLU A 188 -15.86 -30.27 13.18
C GLU A 188 -14.88 -31.00 14.11
N TYR A 189 -13.56 -30.79 13.94
CA TYR A 189 -12.54 -31.32 14.85
C TYR A 189 -12.75 -30.82 16.30
N TYR A 190 -12.95 -29.52 16.51
CA TYR A 190 -13.15 -28.98 17.85
C TYR A 190 -14.52 -29.32 18.44
N GLU A 191 -15.58 -29.39 17.65
CA GLU A 191 -16.90 -29.85 18.10
C GLU A 191 -16.86 -31.32 18.52
N THR A 192 -16.26 -32.20 17.70
CA THR A 192 -16.04 -33.62 18.03
C THR A 192 -15.27 -33.76 19.35
N LYS A 193 -14.16 -33.03 19.49
CA LYS A 193 -13.32 -33.03 20.69
C LYS A 193 -14.02 -32.46 21.92
N LEU A 194 -14.97 -31.53 21.74
CA LEU A 194 -15.80 -30.99 22.81
C LEU A 194 -16.89 -31.99 23.22
N GLN A 195 -17.49 -32.73 22.27
CA GLN A 195 -18.40 -33.85 22.56
C GLN A 195 -17.69 -34.99 23.30
N GLU A 196 -16.47 -35.38 22.89
CA GLU A 196 -15.62 -36.33 23.62
C GLU A 196 -15.37 -35.89 25.07
N LYS A 197 -15.09 -34.60 25.30
CA LYS A 197 -14.83 -34.07 26.65
C LYS A 197 -16.09 -33.95 27.49
N THR A 198 -17.23 -33.60 26.89
CA THR A 198 -18.53 -33.60 27.56
C THR A 198 -18.93 -35.02 27.99
N THR A 199 -18.84 -36.00 27.08
CA THR A 199 -19.17 -37.41 27.42
C THR A 199 -18.23 -38.02 28.46
N GLN A 200 -16.93 -37.68 28.45
CA GLN A 200 -15.99 -38.06 29.51
C GLN A 200 -16.33 -37.41 30.87
N LEU A 201 -16.81 -36.17 30.88
CA LEU A 201 -17.27 -35.49 32.09
C LEU A 201 -18.59 -36.08 32.61
N GLU A 202 -19.51 -36.46 31.73
CA GLU A 202 -20.75 -37.16 32.10
C GLU A 202 -20.46 -38.53 32.71
N GLN A 203 -19.59 -39.33 32.07
CA GLN A 203 -19.13 -40.62 32.59
C GLN A 203 -18.49 -40.49 33.98
N ALA A 204 -17.53 -39.58 34.16
CA ALA A 204 -16.88 -39.36 35.46
C ALA A 204 -17.85 -38.85 36.55
N ASN A 205 -18.86 -38.06 36.17
CA ASN A 205 -19.89 -37.56 37.08
C ASN A 205 -20.85 -38.70 37.51
N ASP A 206 -21.28 -39.56 36.59
CA ASP A 206 -22.12 -40.71 36.90
C ASP A 206 -21.37 -41.83 37.65
N GLU A 207 -20.08 -42.06 37.36
CA GLU A 207 -19.20 -42.88 38.19
C GLU A 207 -19.10 -42.32 39.62
N ALA A 208 -18.85 -41.02 39.79
CA ALA A 208 -18.80 -40.39 41.11
C ALA A 208 -20.15 -40.47 41.85
N ARG A 209 -21.28 -40.32 41.14
CA ARG A 209 -22.63 -40.51 41.69
C ARG A 209 -22.90 -41.95 42.08
N GLN A 210 -22.39 -42.93 41.34
CA GLN A 210 -22.49 -44.34 41.69
C GLN A 210 -21.66 -44.66 42.94
N GLN A 211 -20.38 -44.26 42.95
CA GLN A 211 -19.49 -44.43 44.12
C GLN A 211 -20.07 -43.75 45.38
N GLN A 212 -20.69 -42.57 45.26
CA GLN A 212 -21.36 -41.91 46.37
C GLN A 212 -22.54 -42.74 46.91
N ARG A 213 -23.36 -43.34 46.04
CA ARG A 213 -24.48 -44.23 46.47
C ARG A 213 -23.98 -45.51 47.11
N GLU A 214 -22.97 -46.15 46.52
CA GLU A 214 -22.33 -47.35 47.05
C GLU A 214 -21.69 -47.08 48.42
N TYR A 215 -21.08 -45.92 48.61
CA TYR A 215 -20.54 -45.46 49.89
C TYR A 215 -21.64 -45.17 50.91
N GLU A 216 -22.73 -44.50 50.51
CA GLU A 216 -23.89 -44.25 51.40
C GLU A 216 -24.59 -45.55 51.83
N GLU A 217 -24.73 -46.52 50.93
CA GLU A 217 -25.29 -47.84 51.25
C GLU A 217 -24.34 -48.67 52.13
N THR A 218 -23.04 -48.68 51.82
CA THR A 218 -22.01 -49.34 52.66
C THR A 218 -21.97 -48.73 54.06
N LYS A 219 -22.00 -47.39 54.17
CA LYS A 219 -22.08 -46.67 55.44
C LYS A 219 -23.34 -47.08 56.21
N ARG A 220 -24.50 -47.12 55.55
CA ARG A 220 -25.76 -47.53 56.18
C ARG A 220 -25.70 -48.98 56.67
N GLN A 221 -25.11 -49.91 55.92
CA GLN A 221 -24.93 -51.30 56.35
C GLN A 221 -24.05 -51.37 57.62
N ILE A 222 -22.95 -50.61 57.66
CA ILE A 222 -22.08 -50.50 58.84
C ILE A 222 -22.82 -49.88 60.05
N GLU A 223 -23.67 -48.87 59.83
CA GLU A 223 -24.50 -48.27 60.89
C GLU A 223 -25.56 -49.27 61.41
N GLU A 224 -26.25 -49.99 60.53
CA GLU A 224 -27.21 -51.02 60.92
C GLU A 224 -26.57 -52.21 61.66
N ASP A 225 -25.37 -52.66 61.26
CA ASP A 225 -24.65 -53.72 61.97
C ASP A 225 -24.02 -53.25 63.29
N ALA A 226 -23.55 -52.01 63.38
CA ALA A 226 -23.11 -51.43 64.65
C ALA A 226 -24.27 -51.30 65.66
N ASP A 227 -25.45 -50.88 65.21
CA ASP A 227 -26.66 -50.86 66.06
C ASP A 227 -27.08 -52.28 66.51
N ARG A 228 -26.94 -53.28 65.64
CA ARG A 228 -27.15 -54.71 66.01
C ARG A 228 -26.13 -55.15 67.06
N GLU A 229 -24.84 -54.86 66.90
CA GLU A 229 -23.81 -55.20 67.89
C GLU A 229 -24.07 -54.51 69.23
N ILE A 230 -24.42 -53.22 69.24
CA ILE A 230 -24.78 -52.46 70.44
C ILE A 230 -25.99 -53.09 71.15
N LEU A 231 -27.03 -53.46 70.40
CA LEU A 231 -28.22 -54.11 70.92
C LEU A 231 -27.92 -55.51 71.47
N ASP A 232 -27.02 -56.25 70.82
CA ASP A 232 -26.62 -57.59 71.25
C ASP A 232 -25.69 -57.56 72.49
N ILE A 233 -24.80 -56.57 72.57
CA ILE A 233 -24.00 -56.25 73.77
C ILE A 233 -24.92 -55.84 74.93
N LYS A 234 -25.90 -54.96 74.68
CA LYS A 234 -26.92 -54.57 75.66
C LYS A 234 -27.69 -55.80 76.16
N ASN A 235 -28.18 -56.67 75.27
CA ASN A 235 -28.86 -57.91 75.63
C ASN A 235 -27.97 -58.83 76.50
N LYS A 236 -26.67 -58.96 76.17
CA LYS A 236 -25.69 -59.73 76.97
C LYS A 236 -25.53 -59.14 78.37
N TYR A 237 -25.40 -57.81 78.51
CA TYR A 237 -25.31 -57.16 79.82
C TYR A 237 -26.61 -57.20 80.62
N GLU A 238 -27.79 -57.04 79.99
CA GLU A 238 -29.06 -57.20 80.69
C GLU A 238 -29.32 -58.65 81.13
N ARG A 239 -28.86 -59.65 80.38
CA ARG A 239 -28.87 -61.06 80.84
C ARG A 239 -27.98 -61.22 82.07
N ARG A 240 -26.70 -60.83 81.97
CA ARG A 240 -25.78 -60.85 83.13
C ARG A 240 -26.33 -60.10 84.35
N LEU A 241 -27.00 -58.97 84.15
CA LEU A 241 -27.64 -58.22 85.25
C LEU A 241 -28.82 -58.98 85.86
N ARG A 242 -29.64 -59.67 85.06
CA ARG A 242 -30.69 -60.59 85.56
C ARG A 242 -30.07 -61.77 86.31
N ASP A 243 -29.01 -62.37 85.79
CA ASP A 243 -28.31 -63.50 86.42
C ASP A 243 -27.67 -63.09 87.78
N GLU A 244 -27.06 -61.91 87.84
CA GLU A 244 -26.54 -61.30 89.09
C GLU A 244 -27.67 -60.94 90.06
N ILE A 245 -28.82 -60.47 89.60
CA ILE A 245 -29.99 -60.23 90.45
C ILE A 245 -30.55 -61.55 91.01
N GLU A 246 -30.66 -62.60 90.19
CA GLU A 246 -31.15 -63.91 90.62
C GLU A 246 -30.19 -64.57 91.61
N THR A 247 -28.88 -64.57 91.34
CA THR A 247 -27.88 -65.08 92.29
C THR A 247 -27.82 -64.26 93.56
N ASN A 248 -28.00 -62.93 93.51
CA ASN A 248 -28.12 -62.08 94.69
C ASN A 248 -29.39 -62.37 95.50
N MET A 249 -30.52 -62.65 94.85
CA MET A 249 -31.74 -63.13 95.51
C MET A 249 -31.55 -64.52 96.13
N ARG A 250 -30.88 -65.44 95.43
CA ARG A 250 -30.57 -66.78 95.94
C ARG A 250 -29.65 -66.70 97.15
N LEU A 251 -28.58 -65.92 97.10
CA LEU A 251 -27.68 -65.63 98.22
C LEU A 251 -28.38 -64.94 99.39
N LYS A 252 -29.38 -64.06 99.13
CA LYS A 252 -30.24 -63.49 100.19
C LYS A 252 -31.14 -64.56 100.83
N GLY A 253 -31.67 -65.49 100.03
CA GLY A 253 -32.42 -66.65 100.50
C GLY A 253 -31.56 -67.60 101.34
N GLU A 254 -30.40 -68.00 100.84
CA GLU A 254 -29.38 -68.79 101.53
C GLU A 254 -28.92 -68.10 102.82
N SER A 255 -28.69 -66.78 102.81
CA SER A 255 -28.39 -65.97 104.01
C SER A 255 -29.58 -65.83 104.96
N GLY A 256 -30.81 -65.96 104.47
CA GLY A 256 -32.03 -66.04 105.28
C GLY A 256 -32.16 -67.39 105.98
N ILE A 257 -31.89 -68.48 105.24
CA ILE A 257 -31.84 -69.84 105.77
C ILE A 257 -30.68 -70.00 106.76
N MET A 258 -29.52 -69.42 106.48
CA MET A 258 -28.38 -69.43 107.41
C MET A 258 -28.69 -68.62 108.68
N ARG A 259 -29.35 -67.46 108.58
CA ARG A 259 -29.86 -66.74 109.77
C ARG A 259 -30.90 -67.54 110.54
N LYS A 260 -31.81 -68.28 109.88
CA LYS A 260 -32.73 -69.21 110.55
C LYS A 260 -31.98 -70.34 111.27
N LYS A 261 -31.06 -71.03 110.60
CA LYS A 261 -30.25 -72.10 111.20
C LYS A 261 -29.43 -71.62 112.41
N VAL A 262 -28.82 -70.43 112.31
CA VAL A 262 -28.10 -69.78 113.43
C VAL A 262 -29.08 -69.39 114.56
N SER A 263 -30.30 -68.97 114.24
CA SER A 263 -31.36 -68.68 115.23
C SER A 263 -31.97 -69.93 115.86
N GLU A 264 -31.91 -71.09 115.20
CA GLU A 264 -32.40 -72.38 115.71
C GLU A 264 -31.31 -73.13 116.50
N SER A 265 -30.03 -72.96 116.15
CA SER A 265 -28.90 -73.58 116.87
C SER A 265 -28.39 -72.77 118.06
N LEU A 266 -28.93 -71.57 118.31
CA LEU A 266 -28.57 -70.70 119.43
C LEU A 266 -29.79 -70.44 120.33
N SER A 267 -30.26 -71.48 121.01
CA SER A 267 -31.23 -71.29 122.11
C SER A 267 -30.56 -70.52 123.25
N MET A 268 -30.93 -69.24 123.36
CA MET A 268 -30.36 -68.29 124.34
C MET A 268 -30.74 -68.60 125.79
N GLU A 269 -31.56 -69.63 126.02
CA GLU A 269 -32.11 -70.02 127.32
C GLU A 269 -31.20 -70.97 128.10
N ALA A 270 -30.32 -71.72 127.41
CA ALA A 270 -29.30 -72.55 128.05
C ALA A 270 -28.11 -71.72 128.56
N LEU A 271 -27.56 -70.87 127.69
CA LEU A 271 -26.30 -70.16 127.96
C LEU A 271 -26.44 -69.10 129.07
N ASN A 272 -27.56 -68.37 129.11
CA ASN A 272 -27.82 -67.41 130.18
C ASN A 272 -27.92 -68.08 131.56
N LYS A 273 -28.41 -69.32 131.62
CA LYS A 273 -28.59 -70.06 132.88
C LYS A 273 -27.28 -70.56 133.48
N GLU A 274 -26.30 -70.91 132.64
CA GLU A 274 -24.91 -71.13 133.08
C GLU A 274 -24.23 -69.82 133.50
N ILE A 275 -24.45 -68.73 132.76
CA ILE A 275 -23.87 -67.41 133.10
C ILE A 275 -24.37 -66.91 134.45
N ASP A 276 -25.67 -66.99 134.74
CA ASP A 276 -26.21 -66.59 136.04
C ASP A 276 -25.73 -67.49 137.18
N SER A 277 -25.66 -68.81 136.95
CA SER A 277 -25.07 -69.76 137.93
C SER A 277 -23.62 -69.41 138.26
N LYS A 278 -22.79 -69.09 137.25
CA LYS A 278 -21.40 -68.68 137.46
C LYS A 278 -21.28 -67.28 138.10
N ASN A 279 -22.23 -66.38 137.84
CA ASN A 279 -22.28 -65.07 138.49
C ASN A 279 -22.59 -65.15 139.99
N GLU A 280 -23.37 -66.12 140.47
CA GLU A 280 -23.59 -66.35 141.91
C GLU A 280 -22.37 -67.00 142.59
N GLU A 281 -21.74 -67.99 141.94
CA GLU A 281 -20.45 -68.55 142.41
C GLU A 281 -19.36 -67.46 142.51
N ILE A 282 -19.27 -66.56 141.53
CA ILE A 282 -18.32 -65.43 141.56
C ILE A 282 -18.61 -64.49 142.75
N LYS A 283 -19.87 -64.24 143.09
CA LYS A 283 -20.22 -63.38 144.26
C LYS A 283 -19.85 -64.02 145.60
N THR A 284 -20.08 -65.32 145.76
CA THR A 284 -19.68 -66.03 147.00
C THR A 284 -18.16 -66.09 147.14
N MET A 285 -17.45 -66.46 146.06
CA MET A 285 -15.99 -66.44 145.99
C MET A 285 -15.39 -65.04 146.23
N GLN A 286 -16.05 -63.95 145.78
CA GLN A 286 -15.63 -62.58 146.09
C GLN A 286 -15.83 -62.20 147.57
N GLN A 287 -16.88 -62.70 148.23
CA GLN A 287 -17.08 -62.47 149.67
C GLN A 287 -16.09 -63.27 150.53
N GLU A 288 -15.72 -64.49 150.13
CA GLU A 288 -14.66 -65.25 150.78
C GLU A 288 -13.27 -64.63 150.53
N LYS A 289 -13.01 -64.20 149.29
CA LYS A 289 -11.82 -63.40 148.96
C LYS A 289 -11.70 -62.17 149.87
N LEU A 290 -12.77 -61.40 150.08
CA LEU A 290 -12.75 -60.23 150.97
C LEU A 290 -12.48 -60.58 152.44
N LYS A 291 -12.94 -61.74 152.92
CA LYS A 291 -12.59 -62.21 154.28
C LYS A 291 -11.10 -62.59 154.36
N LEU A 292 -10.61 -63.32 153.37
CA LEU A 292 -9.21 -63.75 153.28
C LEU A 292 -8.25 -62.56 153.08
N GLU A 293 -8.57 -61.58 152.23
CA GLU A 293 -7.76 -60.36 152.05
C GLU A 293 -7.64 -59.53 153.35
N ASN A 294 -8.64 -59.57 154.25
CA ASN A 294 -8.54 -58.90 155.55
C ASN A 294 -7.64 -59.67 156.54
N VAL A 295 -7.67 -61.01 156.53
CA VAL A 295 -6.74 -61.85 157.31
C VAL A 295 -5.31 -61.75 156.78
N ILE A 296 -5.15 -61.73 155.45
CA ILE A 296 -3.88 -61.50 154.76
C ILE A 296 -3.33 -60.13 155.14
N LYS A 297 -4.12 -59.04 155.10
CA LYS A 297 -3.65 -57.70 155.51
C LYS A 297 -3.22 -57.57 156.97
N SER A 298 -3.73 -58.40 157.89
CA SER A 298 -3.16 -58.49 159.24
C SER A 298 -1.79 -59.19 159.23
N LEU A 299 -1.69 -60.37 158.60
CA LEU A 299 -0.46 -61.16 158.57
C LEU A 299 0.65 -60.51 157.73
N GLU A 300 0.31 -59.77 156.67
CA GLU A 300 1.24 -58.97 155.87
C GLU A 300 1.86 -57.83 156.68
N LYS A 301 1.17 -57.31 157.69
CA LYS A 301 1.74 -56.29 158.59
C LYS A 301 2.85 -56.88 159.47
N ASP A 302 2.61 -58.06 160.03
CA ASP A 302 3.58 -58.77 160.87
C ASP A 302 4.77 -59.27 160.00
N ILE A 303 4.48 -59.77 158.79
CA ILE A 303 5.49 -60.21 157.82
C ILE A 303 6.31 -59.04 157.26
N HIS A 304 5.72 -57.84 157.07
CA HIS A 304 6.49 -56.66 156.64
C HIS A 304 7.45 -56.16 157.73
N GLY A 305 7.11 -56.32 159.01
CA GLY A 305 8.06 -56.12 160.11
C GLY A 305 9.24 -57.07 160.01
N LEU A 306 8.97 -58.39 159.99
CA LEU A 306 10.00 -59.42 160.06
C LEU A 306 10.86 -59.57 158.79
N LYS A 307 10.33 -59.24 157.60
CA LYS A 307 11.13 -59.27 156.36
C LYS A 307 12.09 -58.09 156.23
N LYS A 308 11.82 -56.96 156.89
CA LYS A 308 12.64 -55.76 156.77
C LYS A 308 13.98 -55.84 157.54
N GLU A 309 14.06 -56.68 158.58
CA GLU A 309 15.32 -56.92 159.30
C GLU A 309 16.26 -57.93 158.59
N ILE A 310 15.73 -58.76 157.69
CA ILE A 310 16.50 -59.84 157.04
C ILE A 310 16.98 -59.45 155.64
N GLN A 311 16.14 -58.76 154.85
CA GLN A 311 16.49 -58.38 153.49
C GLN A 311 17.52 -57.22 153.39
N GLU A 312 17.91 -56.64 154.54
CA GLU A 312 19.01 -55.67 154.66
C GLU A 312 20.33 -56.34 155.15
N ARG A 313 20.43 -57.69 155.16
CA ARG A 313 21.67 -58.40 155.56
C ARG A 313 22.14 -59.56 154.69
N ASP A 314 21.27 -60.21 153.93
CA ASP A 314 21.72 -61.10 152.83
C ASP A 314 22.03 -60.26 151.55
N GLU A 315 22.78 -59.17 151.76
CA GLU A 315 23.55 -58.52 150.70
C GLU A 315 24.75 -59.41 150.28
N THR A 316 25.32 -59.09 149.11
CA THR A 316 26.62 -59.57 148.61
C THR A 316 26.66 -60.99 148.05
N ILE A 317 27.20 -61.10 146.82
CA ILE A 317 27.51 -62.35 146.10
C ILE A 317 26.22 -63.08 145.63
N GLN A 318 25.96 -63.26 144.33
CA GLN A 318 26.89 -63.77 143.33
C GLN A 318 26.71 -63.22 141.89
N ASP A 319 27.79 -63.36 141.10
CA ASP A 319 27.92 -63.44 139.63
C ASP A 319 26.65 -63.75 138.81
N LYS A 320 26.55 -63.48 137.49
CA LYS A 320 27.22 -62.70 136.40
C LYS A 320 26.64 -63.32 135.10
N VAL A 321 26.75 -62.64 133.93
CA VAL A 321 26.95 -63.29 132.58
C VAL A 321 25.76 -64.15 132.06
N THR A 322 25.26 -64.09 130.82
CA THR A 322 25.53 -63.39 129.55
C THR A 322 24.19 -63.28 128.76
N ASP A 323 24.02 -62.79 127.52
CA ASP A 323 24.87 -62.25 126.43
C ASP A 323 24.03 -61.14 125.73
N GLY A 324 24.58 -60.03 125.21
CA GLY A 324 25.19 -59.93 123.86
C GLY A 324 24.22 -59.19 122.90
N SER A 325 24.58 -58.44 121.85
CA SER A 325 25.86 -57.98 121.25
C SER A 325 25.58 -56.62 120.53
N VAL A 326 26.42 -55.57 120.52
CA VAL A 326 27.78 -55.42 119.89
C VAL A 326 27.71 -55.61 118.35
N CYS A 327 28.25 -54.80 117.43
CA CYS A 327 28.87 -53.44 117.35
C CYS A 327 28.91 -53.02 115.84
N ALA A 328 29.48 -51.92 115.30
CA ALA A 328 30.15 -50.68 115.74
C ALA A 328 29.99 -49.63 114.60
N ALA A 329 29.83 -48.32 114.82
CA ALA A 329 30.88 -47.33 115.14
C ALA A 329 32.15 -47.31 114.22
N ILE A 330 32.13 -47.93 113.02
CA ILE A 330 33.30 -48.02 112.12
C ILE A 330 33.11 -47.36 110.73
N PHE A 331 31.87 -47.09 110.27
CA PHE A 331 31.61 -46.77 108.86
C PHE A 331 31.75 -45.30 108.43
N THR A 332 32.15 -44.39 109.33
CA THR A 332 32.23 -42.94 109.03
C THR A 332 33.32 -42.55 108.03
N TYR A 333 34.28 -43.43 107.73
CA TYR A 333 35.35 -43.18 106.74
C TYR A 333 35.07 -43.69 105.32
N PHE A 334 33.99 -44.46 105.10
CA PHE A 334 33.67 -45.01 103.76
C PHE A 334 32.82 -44.06 102.89
N VAL A 335 32.17 -43.08 103.51
CA VAL A 335 31.12 -42.24 102.88
C VAL A 335 31.67 -41.27 101.81
N LEU A 336 32.97 -40.93 101.85
CA LEU A 336 33.55 -39.88 100.99
C LEU A 336 34.09 -40.34 99.63
N ILE A 337 34.12 -41.64 99.32
CA ILE A 337 34.65 -42.17 98.05
C ILE A 337 33.56 -42.71 97.11
N GLN A 338 32.41 -43.14 97.64
CA GLN A 338 31.32 -43.76 96.85
C GLN A 338 30.38 -42.78 96.13
N ILE A 339 30.58 -41.46 96.24
CA ILE A 339 29.64 -40.46 95.71
C ILE A 339 29.92 -40.11 94.23
N GLU A 340 31.17 -40.16 93.76
CA GLU A 340 31.49 -39.81 92.36
C GLU A 340 31.26 -40.96 91.36
N GLU A 341 31.66 -42.19 91.69
CA GLU A 341 31.58 -43.33 90.76
C GLU A 341 30.15 -43.59 90.26
N LYS A 342 29.16 -43.40 91.12
CA LYS A 342 27.75 -43.65 90.79
C LYS A 342 27.19 -42.66 89.77
N ARG A 343 27.78 -41.47 89.63
CA ARG A 343 27.34 -40.42 88.69
C ARG A 343 27.87 -40.65 87.26
N ILE A 344 28.92 -41.44 87.09
CA ILE A 344 29.53 -41.77 85.78
C ILE A 344 28.81 -42.94 85.10
N TYR A 345 28.31 -43.92 85.87
CA TYR A 345 27.67 -45.12 85.33
C TYR A 345 26.36 -44.82 84.57
N ASP A 346 25.46 -44.02 85.17
CA ASP A 346 24.14 -43.73 84.57
C ASP A 346 24.23 -42.86 83.31
N LEU A 347 25.24 -41.98 83.21
CA LEU A 347 25.53 -41.23 81.98
C LEU A 347 26.04 -42.13 80.86
N LYS A 348 26.90 -43.11 81.18
CA LYS A 348 27.37 -44.11 80.20
C LYS A 348 26.22 -44.95 79.64
N LYS A 349 25.27 -45.35 80.48
CA LYS A 349 24.12 -46.17 80.06
C LYS A 349 23.16 -45.41 79.14
N LYS A 350 22.82 -44.15 79.46
CA LYS A 350 21.98 -43.31 78.57
C LYS A 350 22.64 -42.98 77.23
N ASN A 351 23.97 -42.87 77.18
CA ASN A 351 24.68 -42.64 75.92
C ASN A 351 24.56 -43.84 74.95
N GLN A 352 24.59 -45.08 75.47
CA GLN A 352 24.38 -46.29 74.64
C GLN A 352 22.95 -46.44 74.10
N GLU A 353 21.97 -45.78 74.71
CA GLU A 353 20.60 -45.71 74.17
C GLU A 353 20.52 -44.64 73.07
N LEU A 354 21.17 -43.49 73.25
CA LEU A 354 21.30 -42.45 72.22
C LEU A 354 22.07 -42.95 70.98
N GLU A 355 23.10 -43.78 71.13
CA GLU A 355 23.78 -44.41 69.98
C GLU A 355 22.86 -45.37 69.20
N LYS A 356 21.94 -46.07 69.88
CA LYS A 356 20.95 -46.94 69.21
C LYS A 356 19.88 -46.13 68.47
N PHE A 357 19.37 -45.06 69.09
CA PHE A 357 18.49 -44.12 68.39
C PHE A 357 19.19 -43.48 67.20
N LYS A 358 20.47 -43.10 67.33
CA LYS A 358 21.29 -42.64 66.20
C LYS A 358 21.38 -43.71 65.11
N PHE A 359 21.63 -44.98 65.43
CA PHE A 359 21.72 -46.04 64.42
C PHE A 359 20.39 -46.29 63.69
N VAL A 360 19.25 -46.23 64.39
CA VAL A 360 17.91 -46.34 63.79
C VAL A 360 17.57 -45.11 62.94
N LEU A 361 17.94 -43.91 63.39
CA LEU A 361 17.76 -42.68 62.63
C LEU A 361 18.70 -42.62 61.41
N ASP A 362 19.97 -43.01 61.52
CA ASP A 362 20.91 -43.11 60.40
C ASP A 362 20.49 -44.19 59.40
N TYR A 363 19.88 -45.30 59.85
CA TYR A 363 19.25 -46.28 58.97
C TYR A 363 18.02 -45.69 58.26
N LYS A 364 17.13 -45.00 58.97
CA LYS A 364 15.95 -44.37 58.36
C LYS A 364 16.31 -43.20 57.44
N ILE A 365 17.36 -42.45 57.75
CA ILE A 365 17.96 -41.43 56.88
C ILE A 365 18.60 -42.07 55.65
N LYS A 366 19.27 -43.23 55.76
CA LYS A 366 19.74 -43.99 54.60
C LYS A 366 18.60 -44.51 53.74
N GLU A 367 17.53 -45.03 54.34
CA GLU A 367 16.37 -45.55 53.61
C GLU A 367 15.58 -44.43 52.92
N LEU A 368 15.36 -43.31 53.60
CA LEU A 368 14.78 -42.11 53.00
C LEU A 368 15.71 -41.52 51.93
N LYS A 369 17.03 -41.46 52.15
CA LYS A 369 17.98 -41.06 51.10
C LYS A 369 17.94 -42.00 49.89
N LYS A 370 17.76 -43.31 50.09
CA LYS A 370 17.59 -44.28 48.98
C LYS A 370 16.23 -44.17 48.26
N GLN A 371 15.28 -43.43 48.81
CA GLN A 371 14.02 -43.03 48.14
C GLN A 371 14.10 -41.60 47.56
N ILE A 372 14.98 -40.76 48.08
CA ILE A 372 15.29 -39.41 47.56
C ILE A 372 16.25 -39.52 46.37
N GLU A 373 17.25 -40.38 46.38
CA GLU A 373 18.24 -40.59 45.31
C GLU A 373 17.63 -40.95 43.94
N PRO A 374 16.64 -41.87 43.81
CA PRO A 374 15.89 -42.00 42.56
C PRO A 374 15.07 -40.75 42.26
N ARG A 375 14.39 -40.12 43.24
CA ARG A 375 13.61 -38.89 43.02
C ARG A 375 14.45 -37.66 42.63
N GLU A 376 15.70 -37.54 43.07
CA GLU A 376 16.61 -36.47 42.68
C GLU A 376 17.20 -36.73 41.29
N ASN A 377 17.37 -37.99 40.91
CA ASN A 377 17.68 -38.38 39.54
C ASN A 377 16.46 -38.20 38.61
N ASP A 378 15.24 -38.48 39.06
CA ASP A 378 13.99 -38.20 38.34
C ASP A 378 13.78 -36.68 38.21
N ILE A 379 14.03 -35.89 39.25
CA ILE A 379 13.97 -34.42 39.21
C ILE A 379 15.08 -33.83 38.33
N LYS A 380 16.26 -34.47 38.26
CA LYS A 380 17.30 -34.14 37.27
C LYS A 380 16.87 -34.48 35.86
N ALA A 381 16.36 -35.69 35.63
CA ALA A 381 15.90 -36.15 34.31
C ALA A 381 14.69 -35.31 33.83
N MET A 382 13.79 -34.91 34.73
CA MET A 382 12.72 -33.95 34.43
C MET A 382 13.27 -32.55 34.17
N LYS A 383 14.32 -32.09 34.87
CA LYS A 383 14.99 -30.82 34.54
C LYS A 383 15.70 -30.86 33.20
N GLU A 384 16.37 -31.97 32.88
CA GLU A 384 17.05 -32.17 31.60
C GLU A 384 16.04 -32.39 30.47
N GLN A 385 14.88 -33.01 30.71
CA GLN A 385 13.74 -32.96 29.79
C GLN A 385 13.22 -31.52 29.62
N ILE A 386 12.99 -30.77 30.70
CA ILE A 386 12.56 -29.35 30.63
C ILE A 386 13.60 -28.45 29.92
N GLN A 387 14.86 -28.90 29.78
CA GLN A 387 15.95 -28.14 29.16
C GLN A 387 16.47 -28.71 27.82
N VAL A 388 16.08 -29.92 27.42
CA VAL A 388 16.54 -30.61 26.18
C VAL A 388 15.38 -31.17 25.35
N SER A 389 14.20 -31.39 25.94
CA SER A 389 12.95 -31.61 25.21
C SER A 389 12.00 -30.44 25.44
N PRO A 390 12.00 -29.43 24.56
CA PRO A 390 10.72 -28.86 24.15
C PRO A 390 9.78 -30.01 23.75
N ASP A 391 8.86 -30.27 24.68
CA ASP A 391 7.44 -30.62 24.50
C ASP A 391 6.99 -31.98 23.96
N LEU A 392 5.67 -32.18 24.12
CA LEU A 392 4.82 -32.92 23.18
C LEU A 392 3.59 -32.12 22.71
N GLY A 393 3.46 -30.85 23.11
CA GLY A 393 2.35 -29.95 22.74
C GLY A 393 2.77 -28.75 21.90
N ILE A 394 3.89 -28.11 22.25
CA ILE A 394 4.51 -27.02 21.46
C ILE A 394 5.50 -27.61 20.42
N VAL A 395 5.95 -28.86 20.59
CA VAL A 395 6.75 -29.71 19.67
C VAL A 395 6.33 -29.63 18.20
N LEU A 396 5.10 -30.09 17.97
CA LEU A 396 4.48 -30.09 16.65
C LEU A 396 4.37 -28.65 16.10
N LEU A 397 4.08 -27.69 16.96
CA LEU A 397 3.89 -26.30 16.58
C LEU A 397 5.21 -25.59 16.28
N PHE A 398 6.30 -25.87 16.99
CA PHE A 398 7.57 -25.12 16.98
C PHE A 398 8.69 -25.79 16.18
N VAL A 399 8.62 -27.11 15.94
CA VAL A 399 9.65 -27.89 15.21
C VAL A 399 9.12 -28.58 13.95
N ILE A 400 7.79 -28.67 13.75
CA ILE A 400 7.21 -29.11 12.47
C ILE A 400 6.51 -27.94 11.77
N VAL A 401 5.48 -27.34 12.37
CA VAL A 401 4.68 -26.29 11.72
C VAL A 401 5.44 -24.97 11.60
N LEU A 402 6.02 -24.42 12.68
CA LEU A 402 6.76 -23.15 12.60
C LEU A 402 7.98 -23.18 11.67
N PRO A 403 8.80 -24.24 11.56
CA PRO A 403 9.94 -24.22 10.65
C PRO A 403 9.58 -24.29 9.16
N GLU A 404 8.31 -24.54 8.82
CA GLU A 404 7.76 -24.34 7.48
C GLU A 404 7.07 -22.97 7.39
N LEU A 405 6.17 -22.64 8.33
CA LEU A 405 5.43 -21.37 8.33
C LEU A 405 6.29 -20.12 8.57
N LEU A 406 7.38 -20.18 9.34
CA LEU A 406 8.29 -19.04 9.55
C LEU A 406 9.02 -18.66 8.27
N PRO A 407 9.78 -19.54 7.59
CA PRO A 407 10.42 -19.15 6.34
C PRO A 407 9.41 -18.83 5.23
N GLU A 408 8.19 -19.38 5.25
CA GLU A 408 7.12 -18.95 4.33
C GLU A 408 6.61 -17.54 4.67
N MET A 409 6.24 -17.26 5.93
CA MET A 409 5.80 -15.93 6.36
C MET A 409 6.92 -14.88 6.31
N GLU A 410 8.18 -15.25 6.55
CA GLU A 410 9.34 -14.38 6.38
C GLU A 410 9.63 -14.13 4.90
N SER A 411 9.47 -15.14 4.03
CA SER A 411 9.54 -14.99 2.56
C SER A 411 8.42 -14.10 2.04
N GLU A 412 7.18 -14.26 2.52
CA GLU A 412 6.07 -13.37 2.21
C GLU A 412 6.29 -11.96 2.75
N LEU A 413 6.75 -11.79 3.99
CA LEU A 413 7.04 -10.49 4.58
C LEU A 413 8.21 -9.80 3.85
N GLU A 414 9.24 -10.54 3.44
CA GLU A 414 10.33 -10.02 2.62
C GLU A 414 9.86 -9.70 1.19
N ARG A 415 8.93 -10.48 0.62
CA ARG A 415 8.26 -10.20 -0.65
C ARG A 415 7.39 -8.94 -0.56
N PHE A 416 6.64 -8.75 0.53
CA PHE A 416 5.88 -7.53 0.80
C PHE A 416 6.80 -6.34 1.08
N HIS A 417 7.95 -6.51 1.73
CA HIS A 417 8.96 -5.46 1.85
C HIS A 417 9.62 -5.10 0.50
N LYS A 418 9.91 -6.09 -0.35
CA LYS A 418 10.41 -5.88 -1.73
C LYS A 418 9.36 -5.18 -2.60
N GLN A 419 8.08 -5.55 -2.46
CA GLN A 419 6.97 -4.88 -3.14
C GLN A 419 6.76 -3.46 -2.62
N ASN A 420 6.74 -3.23 -1.30
CA ASN A 420 6.58 -1.90 -0.72
C ASN A 420 7.75 -0.98 -1.08
N THR A 421 9.00 -1.44 -1.01
CA THR A 421 10.16 -0.63 -1.44
C THR A 421 10.13 -0.36 -2.94
N GLN A 422 9.70 -1.31 -3.78
CA GLN A 422 9.48 -1.06 -5.21
C GLN A 422 8.33 -0.06 -5.45
N LEU A 423 7.25 -0.12 -4.67
CA LEU A 423 6.14 0.84 -4.74
C LEU A 423 6.56 2.23 -4.26
N GLU A 424 7.36 2.35 -3.21
CA GLU A 424 7.95 3.61 -2.73
C GLU A 424 8.87 4.23 -3.78
N LEU A 425 9.72 3.42 -4.43
CA LEU A 425 10.56 3.85 -5.56
C LEU A 425 9.70 4.30 -6.75
N ASN A 426 8.67 3.53 -7.12
CA ASN A 426 7.73 3.91 -8.19
C ASN A 426 6.99 5.21 -7.85
N ILE A 427 6.57 5.42 -6.60
CA ILE A 427 5.93 6.64 -6.11
C ILE A 427 6.93 7.81 -6.14
N ALA A 428 8.20 7.60 -5.78
CA ALA A 428 9.25 8.62 -5.87
C ALA A 428 9.52 9.02 -7.33
N GLU A 429 9.64 8.04 -8.25
CA GLU A 429 9.75 8.29 -9.69
C GLU A 429 8.56 9.06 -10.25
N LEU A 430 7.32 8.63 -9.94
CA LEU A 430 6.10 9.30 -10.42
C LEU A 430 6.00 10.72 -9.88
N ARG A 431 6.37 10.96 -8.61
CA ARG A 431 6.47 12.31 -8.03
C ARG A 431 7.57 13.15 -8.69
N GLN A 432 8.68 12.56 -9.11
CA GLN A 432 9.74 13.28 -9.84
C GLN A 432 9.34 13.59 -11.28
N LYS A 433 8.69 12.64 -11.98
CA LYS A 433 8.12 12.82 -13.32
C LYS A 433 7.07 13.92 -13.33
N LEU A 434 6.11 13.89 -12.38
CA LEU A 434 5.10 14.94 -12.19
C LEU A 434 5.74 16.32 -11.99
N ARG A 435 6.77 16.42 -11.14
CA ARG A 435 7.53 17.67 -10.90
C ARG A 435 8.37 18.14 -12.10
N ALA A 436 8.65 17.29 -13.08
CA ALA A 436 9.27 17.68 -14.34
C ALA A 436 8.20 18.22 -15.30
N THR A 437 7.12 17.44 -15.51
CA THR A 437 6.00 17.85 -16.38
C THR A 437 5.30 19.12 -15.91
N ASP A 438 5.21 19.36 -14.59
CA ASP A 438 4.68 20.62 -14.04
C ASP A 438 5.57 21.83 -14.40
N LYS A 439 6.88 21.66 -14.45
CA LYS A 439 7.83 22.72 -14.84
C LYS A 439 7.79 22.97 -16.34
N GLU A 440 7.76 21.91 -17.14
CA GLU A 440 7.60 21.98 -18.60
C GLU A 440 6.26 22.66 -18.95
N LEU A 441 5.16 22.26 -18.32
CA LEU A 441 3.85 22.90 -18.45
C LEU A 441 3.88 24.38 -18.03
N HIS A 442 4.62 24.74 -16.98
CA HIS A 442 4.79 26.14 -16.59
C HIS A 442 5.62 26.93 -17.60
N HIS A 443 6.65 26.31 -18.19
CA HIS A 443 7.49 26.91 -19.22
C HIS A 443 6.71 27.14 -20.52
N GLU A 444 5.94 26.15 -21.00
CA GLU A 444 5.07 26.31 -22.17
C GLU A 444 3.95 27.35 -21.92
N ARG A 445 3.33 27.35 -20.72
CA ARG A 445 2.39 28.42 -20.34
C ARG A 445 3.05 29.80 -20.30
N GLN A 446 4.35 29.89 -20.04
CA GLN A 446 5.08 31.14 -20.14
C GLN A 446 5.35 31.52 -21.61
N ARG A 447 5.87 30.60 -22.43
CA ARG A 447 6.08 30.80 -23.89
C ARG A 447 4.81 31.24 -24.61
N VAL A 448 3.66 30.63 -24.30
CA VAL A 448 2.35 31.04 -24.84
C VAL A 448 1.99 32.47 -24.43
N ARG A 449 2.15 32.84 -23.15
CA ARG A 449 1.88 34.21 -22.68
C ARG A 449 2.80 35.25 -23.31
N ASP A 450 4.07 34.92 -23.51
CA ASP A 450 5.05 35.82 -24.14
C ASP A 450 4.77 35.98 -25.64
N SER A 451 4.44 34.89 -26.34
CA SER A 451 3.99 34.91 -27.74
C SER A 451 2.69 35.70 -27.92
N GLU A 452 1.70 35.52 -27.02
CA GLU A 452 0.50 36.35 -26.98
C GLU A 452 0.84 37.83 -26.74
N ALA A 453 1.81 38.15 -25.90
CA ALA A 453 2.23 39.51 -25.62
C ALA A 453 2.97 40.16 -26.81
N VAL A 454 3.71 39.39 -27.61
CA VAL A 454 4.27 39.85 -28.90
C VAL A 454 3.13 40.08 -29.90
N SER A 455 2.24 39.11 -30.08
CA SER A 455 1.08 39.22 -31.00
C SER A 455 0.17 40.41 -30.67
N LYS A 456 -0.10 40.66 -29.38
CA LYS A 456 -0.88 41.82 -28.92
C LYS A 456 -0.16 43.14 -29.20
N ARG A 457 1.16 43.23 -29.01
CA ARG A 457 1.96 44.41 -29.39
C ARG A 457 1.92 44.65 -30.89
N MET A 458 2.27 43.66 -31.71
CA MET A 458 2.22 43.74 -33.18
C MET A 458 0.83 44.18 -33.69
N LYS A 459 -0.24 43.63 -33.11
CA LYS A 459 -1.62 44.03 -33.44
C LYS A 459 -1.93 45.49 -33.06
N THR A 460 -1.44 45.97 -31.93
CA THR A 460 -1.56 47.38 -31.52
C THR A 460 -0.77 48.30 -32.46
N ASP A 461 0.46 47.92 -32.83
CA ASP A 461 1.30 48.75 -33.70
C ASP A 461 0.76 48.80 -35.14
N LEU A 462 0.24 47.68 -35.66
CA LEU A 462 -0.49 47.65 -36.93
C LEU A 462 -1.77 48.51 -36.88
N HIS A 463 -2.52 48.48 -35.78
CA HIS A 463 -3.69 49.34 -35.60
C HIS A 463 -3.31 50.83 -35.56
N ASN A 464 -2.18 51.18 -34.94
CA ASN A 464 -1.64 52.54 -34.98
C ASN A 464 -1.28 52.95 -36.42
N CYS A 465 -0.68 52.06 -37.22
CA CYS A 465 -0.38 52.38 -38.63
C CYS A 465 -1.64 52.54 -39.50
N VAL A 466 -2.74 51.84 -39.21
CA VAL A 466 -4.04 52.07 -39.89
C VAL A 466 -4.53 53.51 -39.69
N GLY A 467 -4.18 54.16 -38.57
CA GLY A 467 -4.45 55.59 -38.35
C GLY A 467 -3.81 56.53 -39.38
N PHE A 468 -2.79 56.10 -40.13
CA PHE A 468 -2.11 56.89 -41.15
C PHE A 468 -2.54 56.56 -42.59
N LEU A 469 -3.64 55.82 -42.80
CA LEU A 469 -4.06 55.36 -44.14
C LEU A 469 -4.21 56.48 -45.20
N GLN A 470 -4.48 57.72 -44.77
CA GLN A 470 -4.65 58.89 -45.63
C GLN A 470 -3.34 59.69 -45.88
N ASP A 471 -2.23 59.33 -45.24
CA ASP A 471 -0.91 59.94 -45.45
C ASP A 471 0.10 58.87 -45.91
N PRO A 472 0.31 58.71 -47.23
CA PRO A 472 1.17 57.67 -47.79
C PRO A 472 2.65 57.75 -47.34
N LYS A 473 3.12 58.91 -46.87
CA LYS A 473 4.50 59.06 -46.37
C LYS A 473 4.60 58.54 -44.94
N LYS A 474 3.73 59.00 -44.03
CA LYS A 474 3.71 58.52 -42.64
C LYS A 474 3.35 57.03 -42.55
N LEU A 475 2.43 56.54 -43.40
CA LEU A 475 2.11 55.12 -43.47
C LEU A 475 3.34 54.26 -43.82
N LYS A 476 4.14 54.68 -44.79
CA LYS A 476 5.38 53.98 -45.19
C LYS A 476 6.40 53.94 -44.05
N GLU A 477 6.57 55.05 -43.33
CA GLU A 477 7.50 55.14 -42.19
C GLU A 477 7.00 54.30 -41.00
N CYS A 478 5.70 54.32 -40.71
CA CYS A 478 5.08 53.49 -39.67
C CYS A 478 5.25 51.99 -39.96
N VAL A 479 4.90 51.54 -41.18
CA VAL A 479 5.04 50.13 -41.58
C VAL A 479 6.50 49.68 -41.57
N LYS A 480 7.44 50.54 -41.96
CA LYS A 480 8.88 50.24 -41.85
C LYS A 480 9.33 50.07 -40.40
N SER A 481 8.87 50.95 -39.50
CA SER A 481 9.13 50.82 -38.06
C SER A 481 8.55 49.53 -37.47
N VAL A 482 7.33 49.14 -37.86
CA VAL A 482 6.70 47.88 -37.41
C VAL A 482 7.48 46.66 -37.92
N TYR A 483 7.95 46.69 -39.16
CA TYR A 483 8.81 45.65 -39.72
C TYR A 483 10.13 45.53 -38.94
N GLU A 484 10.85 46.63 -38.74
CA GLU A 484 12.12 46.68 -37.99
C GLU A 484 11.98 46.31 -36.50
N THR A 485 10.78 46.46 -35.92
CA THR A 485 10.50 46.13 -34.51
C THR A 485 10.09 44.67 -34.30
N HIS A 486 9.34 44.08 -35.24
CA HIS A 486 8.74 42.73 -35.07
C HIS A 486 9.36 41.65 -35.97
N VAL A 487 10.19 42.03 -36.95
CA VAL A 487 11.01 41.12 -37.76
C VAL A 487 12.47 41.40 -37.45
N HIS A 488 13.14 40.42 -36.85
CA HIS A 488 14.61 40.43 -36.68
C HIS A 488 15.18 39.32 -37.57
N ASP A 489 16.27 39.59 -38.27
CA ASP A 489 16.89 38.62 -39.20
C ASP A 489 17.52 37.41 -38.48
N ASP A 490 17.67 37.46 -37.16
CA ASP A 490 17.98 36.31 -36.30
C ASP A 490 16.75 35.37 -36.15
N ALA A 491 16.28 34.87 -37.29
CA ALA A 491 15.69 33.55 -37.35
C ALA A 491 16.80 32.53 -37.03
N GLU A 492 17.12 32.37 -35.73
CA GLU A 492 17.95 31.27 -35.26
C GLU A 492 17.42 29.99 -35.92
N SER A 493 18.28 29.35 -36.72
CA SER A 493 17.96 28.07 -37.32
C SER A 493 17.44 27.16 -36.22
N THR A 494 16.26 26.56 -36.42
CA THR A 494 15.62 25.62 -35.50
C THR A 494 16.40 24.31 -35.45
N GLY A 495 17.64 24.41 -34.97
CA GLY A 495 18.60 23.34 -34.80
C GLY A 495 17.95 22.28 -33.92
N VAL A 496 17.74 21.10 -34.54
CA VAL A 496 16.96 19.98 -33.99
C VAL A 496 17.16 19.88 -32.50
N ASP A 497 16.05 20.04 -31.77
CA ASP A 497 16.02 20.31 -30.33
C ASP A 497 17.05 19.44 -29.59
N LYS A 498 17.85 20.07 -28.71
CA LYS A 498 18.91 19.38 -27.97
C LYS A 498 18.35 18.24 -27.12
N ASP A 499 17.09 18.27 -26.74
CA ASP A 499 16.43 17.14 -26.08
C ASP A 499 15.90 16.08 -27.06
N ILE A 500 15.47 16.45 -28.28
CA ILE A 500 15.24 15.47 -29.37
C ILE A 500 16.54 14.74 -29.73
N GLN A 501 17.68 15.44 -29.82
CA GLN A 501 18.98 14.82 -30.08
C GLN A 501 19.42 13.85 -28.96
N LYS A 502 19.19 14.21 -27.68
CA LYS A 502 19.43 13.30 -26.55
C LYS A 502 18.52 12.07 -26.59
N GLU A 503 17.25 12.24 -26.95
CA GLU A 503 16.30 11.13 -27.02
C GLU A 503 16.64 10.18 -28.17
N TYR A 504 17.06 10.71 -29.32
CA TYR A 504 17.61 9.91 -30.43
C TYR A 504 18.87 9.13 -30.00
N ALA A 505 19.76 9.77 -29.23
CA ALA A 505 20.95 9.11 -28.71
C ALA A 505 20.62 7.97 -27.71
N ARG A 506 19.64 8.19 -26.81
CA ARG A 506 19.13 7.16 -25.88
C ARG A 506 18.50 5.97 -26.62
N GLN A 507 17.63 6.24 -27.60
CA GLN A 507 16.98 5.21 -28.41
C GLN A 507 18.02 4.41 -29.20
N ARG A 508 19.01 5.08 -29.79
CA ARG A 508 20.14 4.43 -30.45
C ARG A 508 20.94 3.54 -29.49
N GLU A 509 21.30 4.04 -28.30
CA GLU A 509 22.05 3.24 -27.32
C GLU A 509 21.25 2.02 -26.84
N HIS A 510 19.93 2.17 -26.62
CA HIS A 510 19.05 1.06 -26.28
C HIS A 510 19.02 -0.01 -27.39
N LEU A 511 18.95 0.41 -28.65
CA LEU A 511 19.01 -0.49 -29.81
C LEU A 511 20.38 -1.16 -29.95
N GLU A 512 21.49 -0.43 -29.77
CA GLU A 512 22.86 -0.99 -29.78
C GLU A 512 23.04 -2.04 -28.67
N ARG A 513 22.58 -1.76 -27.44
CA ARG A 513 22.58 -2.71 -26.32
C ARG A 513 21.70 -3.93 -26.60
N SER A 514 20.54 -3.74 -27.24
CA SER A 514 19.61 -4.83 -27.60
C SER A 514 20.20 -5.73 -28.70
N VAL A 515 20.80 -5.15 -29.75
CA VAL A 515 21.50 -5.88 -30.81
C VAL A 515 22.73 -6.61 -30.26
N ALA A 516 23.48 -6.00 -29.34
CA ALA A 516 24.60 -6.67 -28.67
C ALA A 516 24.15 -7.85 -27.79
N SER A 517 22.99 -7.74 -27.12
CA SER A 517 22.37 -8.83 -26.37
C SER A 517 21.93 -9.98 -27.28
N LEU A 518 21.27 -9.67 -28.40
CA LEU A 518 20.86 -10.66 -29.41
C LEU A 518 22.06 -11.37 -30.06
N ARG A 519 23.11 -10.62 -30.44
CA ARG A 519 24.39 -11.15 -30.94
C ARG A 519 25.20 -11.97 -29.92
N LYS A 520 24.74 -12.06 -28.67
CA LYS A 520 25.35 -12.87 -27.60
C LYS A 520 24.43 -14.03 -27.16
N LYS A 521 23.31 -14.21 -27.84
CA LYS A 521 22.36 -15.34 -27.72
C LYS A 521 22.28 -16.19 -29.00
N LEU A 522 22.91 -15.70 -30.08
CA LEU A 522 23.38 -16.45 -31.25
C LEU A 522 24.86 -16.81 -31.04
#